data_AF-A0A7J7HZD6-F1
#
_entry.id   AF-A0A7J7HZD6-F1
#
_cell.length_a   1.000
_cell.length_b   1.000
_cell.length_c   1.000
_cell.angle_alpha   90.00
_cell.angle_beta   90.00
_cell.angle_gamma   90.00
#
_symmetry.space_group_name_H-M   'P 1'
#
loop_
_entity.id
_entity.type
_entity.pdbx_description
1 polymer ?
#
loop_
_entity_poly.entity_id
_entity_poly.type
_entity_poly.pdbx_seq_one_letter_code
_entity_poly.pdbx_strand_id
1 'polypeptide(L)'
;TGSISNENFLLPPGRKGWPILGESLEYFSKLRNRVPEKFVTDRIHKYSSKVFRTSLLGEPMAMLCGAEGNKFLFSDEGKFVKAWFPSAITKIFPKSHNESIQESTTKVRKMLQPFLKPDALHNYVVVMDKVMKRHLETDWTGKHVKVWDVVTRYTFMMACRLLLSVEDPGQVEKLGERIGEVVEGTMSLAINFPRTAFYRAVKASEAVRKELQGMIKQRKMDLTEKRVSPTQDMLSHMLVVDDENSQFMAEFGIATTLVALLHGGTHTLNAALTFIMMYLAELPDVYHEVLRVDQNRDLIPVGQYSSMLSVYTVITKQIQRQTREIKTPLSHSLTGSKSRSEAQWLA
;
A
#
# COMPACT_ATOMS: atom_id res chain seq x y z
N THR A 1 23.04 -0.35 -43.02
CA THR A 1 22.02 -1.42 -43.05
C THR A 1 22.61 -2.67 -42.44
N GLY A 2 22.51 -2.82 -41.12
CA GLY A 2 22.89 -4.05 -40.42
C GLY A 2 21.63 -4.73 -39.94
N SER A 3 21.24 -5.81 -40.60
CA SER A 3 20.14 -6.66 -40.17
C SER A 3 20.49 -7.30 -38.83
N ILE A 4 19.78 -6.93 -37.76
CA ILE A 4 19.78 -7.68 -36.52
C ILE A 4 19.19 -9.06 -36.87
N SER A 5 20.03 -10.08 -36.83
CA SER A 5 19.62 -11.48 -36.96
C SER A 5 18.53 -11.79 -35.94
N ASN A 6 17.50 -12.53 -36.37
CA ASN A 6 16.48 -13.15 -35.52
C ASN A 6 17.17 -14.10 -34.52
N GLU A 7 17.68 -13.59 -33.42
CA GLU A 7 17.93 -14.39 -32.23
C GLU A 7 16.55 -14.81 -31.70
N ASN A 8 16.26 -16.12 -31.74
CA ASN A 8 15.11 -16.69 -31.07
C ASN A 8 15.29 -16.48 -29.56
N PHE A 9 14.88 -15.31 -29.05
CA PHE A 9 14.87 -15.04 -27.62
C PHE A 9 14.00 -16.08 -26.92
N LEU A 10 14.65 -16.99 -26.19
CA LEU A 10 13.97 -18.00 -25.39
C LEU A 10 13.18 -17.30 -24.28
N LEU A 11 11.86 -17.25 -24.44
CA LEU A 11 10.97 -16.75 -23.40
C LEU A 11 10.98 -17.69 -22.18
N PRO A 12 10.79 -17.17 -20.96
CA PRO A 12 10.64 -18.01 -19.78
C PRO A 12 9.53 -19.06 -19.94
N PRO A 13 9.65 -20.24 -19.30
CA PRO A 13 8.61 -21.26 -19.32
C PRO A 13 7.32 -20.73 -18.68
N GLY A 14 6.16 -21.19 -19.15
CA GLY A 14 4.86 -20.77 -18.62
C GLY A 14 3.76 -20.67 -19.68
N ARG A 15 2.59 -20.16 -19.30
CA ARG A 15 1.44 -20.01 -20.20
C ARG A 15 0.84 -18.61 -20.10
N LYS A 16 0.33 -18.08 -21.21
CA LYS A 16 -0.37 -16.78 -21.23
C LYS A 16 -1.81 -16.88 -20.68
N GLY A 17 -2.42 -18.06 -20.68
CA GLY A 17 -3.82 -18.22 -20.24
C GLY A 17 -4.84 -17.85 -21.33
N TRP A 18 -6.02 -17.43 -20.91
CA TRP A 18 -7.14 -17.09 -21.80
C TRP A 18 -6.85 -15.84 -22.65
N PRO A 19 -7.41 -15.70 -23.86
CA PRO A 19 -7.34 -14.45 -24.61
C PRO A 19 -7.85 -13.28 -23.76
N ILE A 20 -7.12 -12.16 -23.76
CA ILE A 20 -7.41 -10.91 -23.03
C ILE A 20 -7.32 -11.05 -21.49
N LEU A 21 -7.92 -12.06 -20.87
CA LEU A 21 -7.92 -12.21 -19.40
C LEU A 21 -6.65 -12.87 -18.85
N GLY A 22 -5.92 -13.59 -19.69
CA GLY A 22 -4.76 -14.36 -19.30
C GLY A 22 -5.07 -15.37 -18.19
N GLU A 23 -4.30 -15.31 -17.11
CA GLU A 23 -4.50 -16.10 -15.89
C GLU A 23 -5.15 -15.29 -14.75
N SER A 24 -5.63 -14.07 -15.02
CA SER A 24 -6.16 -13.15 -14.01
C SER A 24 -7.32 -13.75 -13.21
N LEU A 25 -8.20 -14.51 -13.87
CA LEU A 25 -9.32 -15.16 -13.19
C LEU A 25 -8.85 -16.16 -12.13
N GLU A 26 -7.83 -16.95 -12.44
CA GLU A 26 -7.25 -17.89 -11.49
C GLU A 26 -6.56 -17.12 -10.35
N TYR A 27 -5.79 -16.09 -10.68
CA TYR A 27 -5.12 -15.23 -9.68
C TYR A 27 -6.11 -14.61 -8.69
N PHE A 28 -7.14 -13.93 -9.19
CA PHE A 28 -8.15 -13.30 -8.33
C PHE A 28 -9.03 -14.32 -7.59
N SER A 29 -9.24 -15.51 -8.17
CA SER A 29 -9.88 -16.62 -7.46
C SER A 29 -9.04 -17.09 -6.27
N LYS A 30 -7.72 -17.22 -6.41
CA LYS A 30 -6.82 -17.55 -5.29
C LYS A 30 -6.80 -16.46 -4.22
N LEU A 31 -6.80 -15.18 -4.60
CA LEU A 31 -6.97 -14.05 -3.67
C LEU A 31 -8.26 -14.18 -2.85
N ARG A 32 -9.39 -14.39 -3.52
CA ARG A 32 -10.71 -14.50 -2.88
C ARG A 32 -10.79 -15.68 -1.92
N ASN A 33 -10.12 -16.78 -2.26
CA ASN A 33 -10.05 -17.99 -1.44
C ASN A 33 -8.97 -17.94 -0.34
N ARG A 34 -8.35 -16.78 -0.09
CA ARG A 34 -7.32 -16.57 0.96
C ARG A 34 -6.09 -17.48 0.83
N VAL A 35 -5.79 -17.96 -0.38
CA VAL A 35 -4.58 -18.73 -0.71
C VAL A 35 -3.82 -18.14 -1.91
N PRO A 36 -3.54 -16.83 -1.89
CA PRO A 36 -2.93 -16.09 -3.00
C PRO A 36 -1.54 -16.60 -3.40
N GLU A 37 -0.75 -17.04 -2.42
CA GLU A 37 0.57 -17.63 -2.62
C GLU A 37 0.52 -18.90 -3.46
N LYS A 38 -0.62 -19.60 -3.46
CA LYS A 38 -0.82 -20.83 -4.24
C LYS A 38 -0.71 -20.58 -5.75
N PHE A 39 -1.17 -19.42 -6.25
CA PHE A 39 -1.02 -19.09 -7.67
C PHE A 39 0.45 -19.13 -8.10
N VAL A 40 1.32 -18.48 -7.33
CA VAL A 40 2.75 -18.39 -7.60
C VAL A 40 3.42 -19.75 -7.33
N THR A 41 3.09 -20.39 -6.22
CA THR A 41 3.68 -21.67 -5.81
C THR A 41 3.39 -22.79 -6.81
N ASP A 42 2.17 -22.90 -7.32
CA ASP A 42 1.80 -23.90 -8.33
C ASP A 42 2.63 -23.70 -9.63
N ARG A 43 2.94 -22.46 -9.98
CA ARG A 43 3.71 -22.10 -11.18
C ARG A 43 5.21 -22.29 -11.00
N ILE A 44 5.73 -22.02 -9.80
CA ILE A 44 7.10 -22.35 -9.40
C ILE A 44 7.35 -23.85 -9.58
N HIS A 45 6.45 -24.69 -9.04
CA HIS A 45 6.59 -26.16 -9.14
C HIS A 45 6.41 -26.68 -10.57
N LYS A 46 5.51 -26.08 -11.35
CA LYS A 46 5.17 -26.56 -12.69
C LYS A 46 6.14 -26.09 -13.78
N TYR A 47 6.65 -24.86 -13.67
CA TYR A 47 7.38 -24.21 -14.77
C TYR A 47 8.85 -23.96 -14.43
N SER A 48 9.14 -23.23 -13.35
CA SER A 48 10.51 -22.90 -12.95
C SER A 48 10.51 -22.20 -11.59
N SER A 49 11.48 -22.56 -10.75
CA SER A 49 11.70 -21.94 -9.45
C SER A 49 12.35 -20.54 -9.51
N LYS A 50 12.87 -20.14 -10.67
CA LYS A 50 13.55 -18.86 -10.86
C LYS A 50 12.69 -17.83 -11.57
N VAL A 51 12.08 -18.21 -12.70
CA VAL A 51 11.31 -17.29 -13.54
C VAL A 51 10.29 -18.05 -14.38
N PHE A 52 9.05 -17.56 -14.41
CA PHE A 52 8.03 -18.08 -15.31
C PHE A 52 7.25 -16.95 -15.98
N ARG A 53 6.71 -17.23 -17.16
CA ARG A 53 5.82 -16.30 -17.87
C ARG A 53 4.35 -16.54 -17.51
N THR A 54 3.58 -15.47 -17.41
CA THR A 54 2.13 -15.47 -17.23
C THR A 54 1.51 -14.27 -17.96
N SER A 55 0.20 -14.11 -17.87
CA SER A 55 -0.46 -12.85 -18.21
C SER A 55 -1.49 -12.52 -17.15
N LEU A 56 -1.40 -11.33 -16.56
CA LEU A 56 -2.34 -10.84 -15.56
C LEU A 56 -2.77 -9.42 -15.96
N LEU A 57 -4.01 -9.07 -15.65
CA LEU A 57 -4.60 -7.76 -15.92
C LEU A 57 -4.54 -7.34 -17.40
N GLY A 58 -4.56 -8.31 -18.32
CA GLY A 58 -4.46 -8.09 -19.77
C GLY A 58 -3.04 -7.92 -20.30
N GLU A 59 -2.04 -8.05 -19.44
CA GLU A 59 -0.66 -7.72 -19.77
C GLU A 59 0.21 -8.98 -19.69
N PRO A 60 1.06 -9.26 -20.69
CA PRO A 60 2.02 -10.36 -20.62
C PRO A 60 3.15 -10.00 -19.64
N MET A 61 3.55 -10.92 -18.77
CA MET A 61 4.56 -10.65 -17.74
C MET A 61 5.44 -11.86 -17.43
N ALA A 62 6.66 -11.58 -16.98
CA ALA A 62 7.56 -12.56 -16.38
C ALA A 62 7.59 -12.34 -14.86
N MET A 63 7.29 -13.39 -14.09
CA MET A 63 7.42 -13.37 -12.64
C MET A 63 8.79 -13.91 -12.25
N LEU A 64 9.63 -13.05 -11.68
CA LEU A 64 10.90 -13.43 -11.08
C LEU A 64 10.64 -13.88 -9.65
N CYS A 65 11.18 -15.03 -9.28
CA CYS A 65 10.89 -15.71 -8.03
C CYS A 65 12.11 -15.70 -7.09
N GLY A 66 11.84 -15.70 -5.79
CA GLY A 66 12.86 -15.80 -4.75
C GLY A 66 13.70 -14.52 -4.57
N ALA A 67 14.62 -14.59 -3.61
CA ALA A 67 15.42 -13.43 -3.20
C ALA A 67 16.33 -12.90 -4.33
N GLU A 68 16.86 -13.78 -5.19
CA GLU A 68 17.68 -13.38 -6.34
C GLU A 68 16.88 -12.55 -7.35
N GLY A 69 15.67 -13.01 -7.69
CA GLY A 69 14.75 -12.29 -8.58
C GLY A 69 14.35 -10.92 -8.02
N ASN A 70 13.98 -10.88 -6.74
CA ASN A 70 13.66 -9.62 -6.06
C ASN A 70 14.87 -8.68 -6.04
N LYS A 71 16.07 -9.18 -5.74
CA LYS A 71 17.29 -8.37 -5.72
C LYS A 71 17.56 -7.75 -7.09
N PHE A 72 17.41 -8.50 -8.17
CA PHE A 72 17.54 -7.97 -9.53
C PHE A 72 16.53 -6.85 -9.79
N LEU A 73 15.24 -7.07 -9.48
CA LEU A 73 14.19 -6.07 -9.70
C LEU A 73 14.44 -4.77 -8.90
N PHE A 74 14.85 -4.87 -7.64
CA PHE A 74 14.99 -3.70 -6.75
C PHE A 74 16.37 -3.02 -6.81
N SER A 75 17.43 -3.73 -7.21
CA SER A 75 18.80 -3.16 -7.26
C SER A 75 19.11 -2.49 -8.60
N ASP A 76 18.41 -2.89 -9.65
CA ASP A 76 18.66 -2.44 -11.03
C ASP A 76 17.54 -1.56 -11.60
N GLU A 77 16.73 -0.96 -10.72
CA GLU A 77 15.73 0.03 -11.09
C GLU A 77 16.39 1.27 -11.73
N GLY A 78 15.86 1.70 -12.87
CA GLY A 78 16.42 2.75 -13.72
C GLY A 78 17.54 2.28 -14.66
N LYS A 79 18.08 1.06 -14.48
CA LYS A 79 19.11 0.47 -15.35
C LYS A 79 18.53 -0.54 -16.33
N PHE A 80 17.94 -1.62 -15.81
CA PHE A 80 17.36 -2.71 -16.61
C PHE A 80 15.85 -2.82 -16.46
N VAL A 81 15.30 -2.30 -15.36
CA VAL A 81 13.86 -2.30 -15.08
C VAL A 81 13.39 -0.90 -14.71
N LYS A 82 12.11 -0.62 -14.91
CA LYS A 82 11.47 0.65 -14.54
C LYS A 82 10.12 0.38 -13.89
N ALA A 83 9.76 1.18 -12.90
CA ALA A 83 8.41 1.19 -12.36
C ALA A 83 7.37 1.32 -13.48
N TRP A 84 6.40 0.40 -13.46
CA TRP A 84 5.34 0.31 -14.45
C TRP A 84 4.07 -0.21 -13.78
N PHE A 85 2.93 0.30 -14.23
CA PHE A 85 1.62 -0.14 -13.81
C PHE A 85 0.79 -0.57 -15.03
N PRO A 86 -0.04 -1.62 -14.91
CA PRO A 86 -0.98 -2.01 -15.95
C PRO A 86 -1.86 -0.85 -16.40
N SER A 87 -2.21 -0.85 -17.68
CA SER A 87 -3.14 0.14 -18.27
C SER A 87 -4.45 0.24 -17.47
N ALA A 88 -4.93 -0.88 -16.92
CA ALA A 88 -6.06 -0.92 -16.00
C ALA A 88 -5.89 -0.01 -14.77
N ILE A 89 -4.76 -0.10 -14.07
CA ILE A 89 -4.50 0.72 -12.88
C ILE A 89 -4.43 2.20 -13.25
N THR A 90 -3.89 2.54 -14.42
CA THR A 90 -3.85 3.93 -14.90
C THR A 90 -5.23 4.53 -15.21
N LYS A 91 -6.29 3.72 -15.35
CA LYS A 91 -7.67 4.23 -15.44
C LYS A 91 -8.21 4.66 -14.07
N ILE A 92 -7.79 4.00 -13.01
CA ILE A 92 -8.14 4.35 -11.62
C ILE A 92 -7.28 5.52 -11.15
N PHE A 93 -5.98 5.52 -11.45
CA PHE A 93 -5.04 6.58 -11.10
C PHE A 93 -4.42 7.19 -12.36
N PRO A 94 -5.11 8.13 -13.04
CA PRO A 94 -4.66 8.68 -14.31
C PRO A 94 -3.49 9.64 -14.13
N LYS A 95 -2.49 9.50 -14.99
CA LYS A 95 -1.28 10.34 -15.00
C LYS A 95 -1.59 11.77 -15.44
N SER A 96 -0.74 12.72 -15.03
CA SER A 96 -0.61 14.03 -15.66
C SER A 96 -0.32 13.86 -17.15
N HIS A 97 -0.81 14.76 -18.00
CA HIS A 97 -0.48 14.75 -19.42
C HIS A 97 1.05 14.87 -19.61
N ASN A 98 1.65 14.00 -20.43
CA ASN A 98 3.08 13.92 -20.78
C ASN A 98 4.07 13.44 -19.70
N GLU A 99 3.63 12.97 -18.53
CA GLU A 99 4.51 12.49 -17.46
C GLU A 99 4.64 10.95 -17.45
N SER A 100 5.88 10.44 -17.34
CA SER A 100 6.12 9.00 -17.15
C SER A 100 5.80 8.56 -15.71
N ILE A 101 5.60 7.25 -15.49
CA ILE A 101 5.35 6.71 -14.13
C ILE A 101 6.54 6.99 -13.21
N GLN A 102 7.74 6.90 -13.76
CA GLN A 102 8.98 7.07 -13.00
C GLN A 102 9.16 8.52 -12.54
N GLU A 103 8.92 9.49 -13.43
CA GLU A 103 8.94 10.92 -13.09
C GLU A 103 7.90 11.22 -12.01
N SER A 104 6.66 10.76 -12.23
CA SER A 104 5.56 10.94 -11.27
C SER A 104 5.88 10.35 -9.90
N THR A 105 6.37 9.10 -9.86
CA THR A 105 6.73 8.43 -8.60
C THR A 105 7.89 9.15 -7.89
N THR A 106 8.89 9.61 -8.65
CA THR A 106 10.03 10.35 -8.09
C THR A 106 9.59 11.68 -7.51
N LYS A 107 8.73 12.42 -8.22
CA LYS A 107 8.15 13.69 -7.78
C LYS A 107 7.34 13.52 -6.50
N VAL A 108 6.43 12.54 -6.47
CA VAL A 108 5.65 12.21 -5.28
C VAL A 108 6.55 11.82 -4.12
N ARG A 109 7.57 10.97 -4.33
CA ARG A 109 8.50 10.55 -3.28
C ARG A 109 9.21 11.74 -2.64
N LYS A 110 9.70 12.70 -3.45
CA LYS A 110 10.33 13.92 -2.96
C LYS A 110 9.36 14.77 -2.14
N MET A 111 8.11 14.92 -2.59
CA MET A 111 7.07 15.64 -1.84
C MET A 111 6.73 14.99 -0.50
N LEU A 112 6.78 13.66 -0.42
CA LEU A 112 6.53 12.93 0.84
C LEU A 112 7.68 13.01 1.83
N GLN A 113 8.93 13.19 1.37
CA GLN A 113 10.12 13.11 2.23
C GLN A 113 10.05 14.02 3.47
N PRO A 114 9.68 15.32 3.38
CA PRO A 114 9.58 16.18 4.56
C PRO A 114 8.57 15.70 5.61
N PHE A 115 7.48 15.07 5.17
CA PHE A 115 6.43 14.53 6.05
C PHE A 115 6.83 13.24 6.74
N LEU A 116 7.78 12.50 6.15
CA LEU A 116 8.27 11.24 6.71
C LEU A 116 9.56 11.44 7.53
N LYS A 117 10.03 12.69 7.69
CA LYS A 117 11.19 13.00 8.54
C LYS A 117 10.87 12.79 10.02
N PRO A 118 11.88 12.44 10.84
CA PRO A 118 11.65 12.19 12.25
C PRO A 118 10.92 13.31 13.01
N ASP A 119 11.29 14.56 12.75
CA ASP A 119 10.68 15.72 13.42
C ASP A 119 9.19 15.88 13.09
N ALA A 120 8.81 15.63 11.83
CA ALA A 120 7.40 15.68 11.40
C ALA A 120 6.60 14.53 12.04
N LEU A 121 7.16 13.33 12.05
CA LEU A 121 6.56 12.15 12.67
C LEU A 121 6.32 12.35 14.18
N HIS A 122 7.25 13.00 14.89
CA HIS A 122 7.08 13.31 16.31
C HIS A 122 5.82 14.15 16.56
N ASN A 123 5.57 15.16 15.72
CA ASN A 123 4.36 15.98 15.84
C ASN A 123 3.08 15.17 15.55
N TYR A 124 3.15 14.21 14.62
CA TYR A 124 2.01 13.33 14.34
C TYR A 124 1.69 12.38 15.48
N VAL A 125 2.70 11.87 16.21
CA VAL A 125 2.49 10.96 17.35
C VAL A 125 1.58 11.59 18.39
N VAL A 126 1.78 12.86 18.72
CA VAL A 126 0.95 13.58 19.71
C VAL A 126 -0.52 13.64 19.27
N VAL A 127 -0.76 13.95 17.99
CA VAL A 127 -2.11 13.99 17.41
C VAL A 127 -2.72 12.59 17.35
N MET A 128 -1.96 11.59 16.88
CA MET A 128 -2.37 10.20 16.79
C MET A 128 -2.76 9.63 18.16
N ASP A 129 -1.96 9.86 19.21
CA ASP A 129 -2.25 9.38 20.56
C ASP A 129 -3.59 9.94 21.09
N LYS A 130 -3.80 11.25 20.96
CA LYS A 130 -5.04 11.90 21.38
C LYS A 130 -6.26 11.34 20.65
N VAL A 131 -6.15 11.15 19.33
CA VAL A 131 -7.25 10.64 18.50
C VAL A 131 -7.49 9.15 18.78
N MET A 132 -6.43 8.37 18.98
CA MET A 132 -6.51 6.95 19.31
C MET A 132 -7.22 6.72 20.65
N LYS A 133 -6.86 7.47 21.70
CA LYS A 133 -7.51 7.38 23.02
C LYS A 133 -9.03 7.58 22.91
N ARG A 134 -9.45 8.64 22.21
CA ARG A 134 -10.87 8.88 21.96
C ARG A 134 -11.52 7.73 21.18
N HIS A 135 -10.86 7.23 20.14
CA HIS A 135 -11.37 6.11 19.35
C HIS A 135 -11.55 4.84 20.20
N LEU A 136 -10.61 4.52 21.09
CA LEU A 136 -10.73 3.39 22.03
C LEU A 136 -11.90 3.57 23.00
N GLU A 137 -12.09 4.77 23.53
CA GLU A 137 -13.22 5.09 24.42
C GLU A 137 -14.57 4.94 23.69
N THR A 138 -14.70 5.48 22.47
CA THR A 138 -15.97 5.51 21.74
C THR A 138 -16.32 4.19 21.08
N ASP A 139 -15.33 3.54 20.45
CA ASP A 139 -15.56 2.44 19.52
C ASP A 139 -15.25 1.06 20.10
N TRP A 140 -14.47 0.98 21.19
CA TRP A 140 -14.00 -0.31 21.73
C TRP A 140 -14.58 -0.64 23.10
N THR A 141 -14.61 0.35 24.02
CA THR A 141 -14.92 0.11 25.43
C THR A 141 -16.32 -0.50 25.62
N GLY A 142 -16.36 -1.66 26.27
CA GLY A 142 -17.61 -2.38 26.60
C GLY A 142 -18.32 -3.04 25.42
N LYS A 143 -17.64 -3.21 24.27
CA LYS A 143 -18.25 -3.73 23.03
C LYS A 143 -17.47 -4.94 22.48
N HIS A 144 -18.20 -5.86 21.88
CA HIS A 144 -17.61 -6.81 20.94
C HIS A 144 -17.45 -6.11 19.58
N VAL A 145 -16.21 -6.01 19.11
CA VAL A 145 -15.88 -5.25 17.89
C VAL A 145 -15.31 -6.14 16.82
N LYS A 146 -15.63 -5.82 15.57
CA LYS A 146 -14.88 -6.32 14.41
C LYS A 146 -13.67 -5.43 14.21
N VAL A 147 -12.49 -5.91 14.64
CA VAL A 147 -11.22 -5.15 14.64
C VAL A 147 -10.96 -4.46 13.30
N TRP A 148 -11.19 -5.17 12.18
CA TRP A 148 -11.03 -4.60 10.84
C TRP A 148 -11.85 -3.31 10.64
N ASP A 149 -13.10 -3.28 11.10
CA ASP A 149 -14.02 -2.17 10.87
C ASP A 149 -13.66 -0.95 11.74
N VAL A 150 -13.32 -1.17 13.01
CA VAL A 150 -12.88 -0.10 13.92
C VAL A 150 -11.53 0.49 13.48
N VAL A 151 -10.56 -0.36 13.13
CA VAL A 151 -9.25 0.06 12.64
C VAL A 151 -9.39 0.83 11.32
N THR A 152 -10.23 0.35 10.39
CA THR A 152 -10.45 1.03 9.11
C THR A 152 -10.99 2.44 9.29
N ARG A 153 -11.94 2.64 10.21
CA ARG A 153 -12.46 3.97 10.53
C ARG A 153 -11.37 4.88 11.11
N TYR A 154 -10.58 4.36 12.06
CA TYR A 154 -9.50 5.12 12.69
C TYR A 154 -8.42 5.55 11.68
N THR A 155 -7.87 4.61 10.91
CA THR A 155 -6.77 4.90 9.97
C THR A 155 -7.22 5.80 8.85
N PHE A 156 -8.44 5.64 8.33
CA PHE A 156 -8.96 6.50 7.27
C PHE A 156 -9.21 7.93 7.77
N MET A 157 -9.78 8.08 8.97
CA MET A 157 -9.89 9.39 9.64
C MET A 157 -8.52 10.04 9.81
N MET A 158 -7.51 9.28 10.26
CA MET A 158 -6.15 9.79 10.39
C MET A 158 -5.55 10.20 9.04
N ALA A 159 -5.78 9.42 7.97
CA ALA A 159 -5.32 9.77 6.63
C ALA A 159 -5.98 11.06 6.13
N CYS A 160 -7.30 11.21 6.29
CA CYS A 160 -8.01 12.46 5.97
C CYS A 160 -7.47 13.65 6.75
N ARG A 161 -7.20 13.49 8.05
CA ARG A 161 -6.67 14.55 8.90
C ARG A 161 -5.26 14.97 8.48
N LEU A 162 -4.35 14.01 8.30
CA LEU A 162 -2.93 14.29 8.00
C LEU A 162 -2.70 14.75 6.56
N LEU A 163 -3.52 14.28 5.62
CA LEU A 163 -3.36 14.64 4.21
C LEU A 163 -4.15 15.89 3.81
N LEU A 164 -5.30 16.13 4.43
CA LEU A 164 -6.28 17.13 3.98
C LEU A 164 -6.76 18.10 5.09
N SER A 165 -6.38 17.90 6.35
CA SER A 165 -6.98 18.59 7.52
C SER A 165 -8.50 18.41 7.61
N VAL A 166 -9.03 17.27 7.17
CA VAL A 166 -10.45 16.96 7.24
C VAL A 166 -10.75 16.20 8.53
N GLU A 167 -11.60 16.77 9.39
CA GLU A 167 -12.04 16.18 10.67
C GLU A 167 -13.55 15.97 10.76
N ASP A 168 -14.33 16.54 9.83
CA ASP A 168 -15.79 16.38 9.80
C ASP A 168 -16.16 14.91 9.54
N PRO A 169 -16.90 14.23 10.46
CA PRO A 169 -17.20 12.81 10.31
C PRO A 169 -17.96 12.46 9.03
N GLY A 170 -18.89 13.32 8.59
CA GLY A 170 -19.67 13.08 7.38
C GLY A 170 -18.82 13.17 6.11
N GLN A 171 -17.88 14.11 6.06
CA GLN A 171 -16.93 14.22 4.97
C GLN A 171 -15.94 13.04 4.95
N VAL A 172 -15.44 12.62 6.11
CA VAL A 172 -14.56 11.44 6.24
C VAL A 172 -15.29 10.18 5.76
N GLU A 173 -16.52 9.95 6.21
CA GLU A 173 -17.33 8.78 5.81
C GLU A 173 -17.54 8.73 4.29
N LYS A 174 -17.99 9.84 3.70
CA LYS A 174 -18.22 9.96 2.26
C LYS A 174 -16.96 9.71 1.42
N LEU A 175 -15.80 10.20 1.86
CA LEU A 175 -14.53 9.90 1.19
C LEU A 175 -14.15 8.43 1.38
N GLY A 176 -14.38 7.87 2.56
CA GLY A 176 -14.06 6.50 2.94
C GLY A 176 -14.82 5.48 2.10
N GLU A 177 -16.12 5.67 1.90
CA GLU A 177 -16.95 4.82 1.04
C GLU A 177 -16.39 4.72 -0.37
N ARG A 178 -16.06 5.88 -0.98
CA ARG A 178 -15.52 5.93 -2.35
C ARG A 178 -14.12 5.34 -2.44
N ILE A 179 -13.25 5.58 -1.46
CA ILE A 179 -11.93 4.94 -1.42
C ILE A 179 -12.08 3.43 -1.23
N GLY A 180 -13.08 2.96 -0.49
CA GLY A 180 -13.43 1.54 -0.41
C GLY A 180 -13.75 0.93 -1.78
N GLU A 181 -14.55 1.62 -2.61
CA GLU A 181 -14.81 1.17 -3.99
C GLU A 181 -13.53 1.14 -4.84
N VAL A 182 -12.63 2.12 -4.66
CA VAL A 182 -11.32 2.14 -5.32
C VAL A 182 -10.50 0.91 -4.93
N VAL A 183 -10.39 0.60 -3.63
CA VAL A 183 -9.70 -0.60 -3.12
C VAL A 183 -10.29 -1.86 -3.75
N GLU A 184 -11.61 -2.02 -3.70
CA GLU A 184 -12.29 -3.19 -4.26
C GLU A 184 -11.97 -3.39 -5.75
N GLY A 185 -12.03 -2.32 -6.55
CA GLY A 185 -11.75 -2.42 -7.98
C GLY A 185 -10.28 -2.67 -8.31
N THR A 186 -9.34 -2.17 -7.52
CA THR A 186 -7.90 -2.48 -7.69
C THR A 186 -7.59 -3.97 -7.48
N MET A 187 -8.39 -4.66 -6.66
CA MET A 187 -8.27 -6.10 -6.39
C MET A 187 -9.22 -6.96 -7.24
N SER A 188 -9.70 -6.44 -8.38
CA SER A 188 -10.69 -7.11 -9.24
C SER A 188 -10.21 -7.28 -10.68
N LEU A 189 -10.96 -8.05 -11.48
CA LEU A 189 -10.71 -8.14 -12.92
C LEU A 189 -10.86 -6.76 -13.57
N ALA A 190 -9.92 -6.40 -14.43
CA ALA A 190 -9.85 -5.13 -15.16
C ALA A 190 -10.91 -4.98 -16.27
N ILE A 191 -12.16 -5.32 -15.98
CA ILE A 191 -13.29 -5.25 -16.91
C ILE A 191 -14.00 -3.92 -16.65
N ASN A 192 -13.84 -2.96 -17.55
CA ASN A 192 -14.48 -1.65 -17.41
C ASN A 192 -15.90 -1.64 -17.99
N PHE A 193 -16.80 -2.41 -17.39
CA PHE A 193 -18.21 -2.50 -17.80
C PHE A 193 -19.13 -2.09 -16.65
N PRO A 194 -20.27 -1.41 -16.90
CA PRO A 194 -21.18 -1.00 -15.84
C PRO A 194 -21.49 -2.13 -14.84
N ARG A 195 -21.59 -1.78 -13.55
CA ARG A 195 -21.81 -2.69 -12.40
C ARG A 195 -20.63 -3.57 -11.99
N THR A 196 -19.55 -3.65 -12.76
CA THR A 196 -18.32 -4.34 -12.31
C THR A 196 -17.61 -3.54 -11.21
N ALA A 197 -16.85 -4.22 -10.36
CA ALA A 197 -16.05 -3.57 -9.30
C ALA A 197 -15.02 -2.59 -9.88
N PHE A 198 -14.35 -2.97 -10.98
CA PHE A 198 -13.40 -2.11 -11.66
C PHE A 198 -14.05 -0.83 -12.22
N TYR A 199 -15.23 -0.93 -12.85
CA TYR A 199 -15.97 0.25 -13.30
C TYR A 199 -16.34 1.19 -12.14
N ARG A 200 -16.82 0.64 -11.02
CA ARG A 200 -17.12 1.42 -9.81
C ARG A 200 -15.88 2.13 -9.30
N ALA A 201 -14.73 1.46 -9.22
CA ALA A 201 -13.48 2.08 -8.79
C ALA A 201 -13.03 3.25 -9.69
N VAL A 202 -13.17 3.13 -11.01
CA VAL A 202 -12.87 4.24 -11.93
C VAL A 202 -13.78 5.44 -11.65
N LYS A 203 -15.08 5.21 -11.47
CA LYS A 203 -16.06 6.27 -11.16
C LYS A 203 -15.85 6.87 -9.77
N ALA A 204 -15.54 6.05 -8.79
CA ALA A 204 -15.22 6.48 -7.43
C ALA A 204 -13.97 7.37 -7.43
N SER A 205 -12.90 6.95 -8.11
CA SER A 205 -11.68 7.76 -8.25
C SER A 205 -11.96 9.10 -8.95
N GLU A 206 -12.74 9.10 -10.04
CA GLU A 206 -13.19 10.34 -10.69
C GLU A 206 -13.94 11.28 -9.72
N ALA A 207 -14.86 10.72 -8.93
CA ALA A 207 -15.66 11.50 -7.97
C ALA A 207 -14.81 12.06 -6.83
N VAL A 208 -13.90 11.26 -6.26
CA VAL A 208 -12.98 11.73 -5.20
C VAL A 208 -12.04 12.80 -5.75
N ARG A 209 -11.47 12.63 -6.95
CA ARG A 209 -10.62 13.65 -7.57
C ARG A 209 -11.37 14.97 -7.76
N LYS A 210 -12.62 14.94 -8.20
CA LYS A 210 -13.45 16.16 -8.34
C LYS A 210 -13.65 16.87 -7.00
N GLU A 211 -13.87 16.11 -5.93
CA GLU A 211 -14.01 16.67 -4.57
C GLU A 211 -12.71 17.29 -4.07
N LEU A 212 -11.59 16.59 -4.26
CA LEU A 212 -10.26 17.08 -3.93
C LEU A 212 -9.86 18.32 -4.74
N GLN A 213 -10.27 18.42 -6.01
CA GLN A 213 -10.06 19.64 -6.80
C GLN A 213 -10.77 20.85 -6.19
N GLY A 214 -11.96 20.65 -5.62
CA GLY A 214 -12.63 21.70 -4.83
C GLY A 214 -11.81 22.11 -3.61
N MET A 215 -11.32 21.14 -2.84
CA MET A 215 -10.46 21.40 -1.68
C MET A 215 -9.14 22.09 -2.06
N ILE A 216 -8.52 21.70 -3.17
CA ILE A 216 -7.29 22.29 -3.70
C ILE A 216 -7.51 23.79 -3.99
N LYS A 217 -8.60 24.14 -4.67
CA LYS A 217 -8.92 25.53 -4.99
C LYS A 217 -9.12 26.36 -3.74
N GLN A 218 -9.90 25.85 -2.78
CA GLN A 218 -10.10 26.53 -1.50
C GLN A 218 -8.77 26.70 -0.76
N ARG A 219 -7.95 25.64 -0.71
CA ARG A 219 -6.67 25.67 -0.01
C ARG A 219 -5.68 26.67 -0.61
N LYS A 220 -5.66 26.85 -1.93
CA LYS A 220 -4.87 27.89 -2.60
C LYS A 220 -5.27 29.30 -2.16
N MET A 221 -6.57 29.56 -2.01
CA MET A 221 -7.06 30.84 -1.51
C MET A 221 -6.63 31.04 -0.05
N ASP A 222 -6.80 30.02 0.79
CA ASP A 222 -6.43 30.09 2.20
C ASP A 222 -4.92 30.32 2.41
N LEU A 223 -4.06 29.73 1.55
CA LEU A 223 -2.62 29.98 1.56
C LEU A 223 -2.27 31.41 1.13
N THR A 224 -2.90 31.91 0.06
CA THR A 224 -2.71 33.30 -0.41
C THR A 224 -3.09 34.31 0.65
N GLU A 225 -4.19 34.06 1.37
CA GLU A 225 -4.68 34.89 2.45
C GLU A 225 -3.99 34.63 3.80
N LYS A 226 -2.98 33.74 3.84
CA LYS A 226 -2.25 33.34 5.05
C LYS A 226 -3.14 32.80 6.18
N ARG A 227 -4.30 32.24 5.85
CA ARG A 227 -5.21 31.56 6.78
C ARG A 227 -4.71 30.16 7.16
N VAL A 228 -3.86 29.57 6.32
CA VAL A 228 -3.28 28.22 6.49
C VAL A 228 -1.77 28.28 6.29
N SER A 229 -1.03 27.46 7.05
CA SER A 229 0.42 27.26 6.84
C SER A 229 0.70 26.32 5.67
N PRO A 230 1.77 26.56 4.88
CA PRO A 230 2.28 25.62 3.87
C PRO A 230 2.62 24.22 4.43
N THR A 231 2.87 24.11 5.73
CA THR A 231 3.21 22.85 6.42
C THR A 231 2.03 22.22 7.17
N GLN A 232 0.83 22.78 7.05
CA GLN A 232 -0.33 22.34 7.83
C GLN A 232 -0.71 20.88 7.55
N ASP A 233 -0.74 20.49 6.28
CA ASP A 233 -0.98 19.12 5.84
C ASP A 233 -0.31 18.86 4.48
N MET A 234 -0.41 17.63 4.00
CA MET A 234 0.18 17.24 2.71
C MET A 234 -0.35 18.08 1.56
N LEU A 235 -1.65 18.34 1.50
CA LEU A 235 -2.26 19.15 0.44
C LEU A 235 -1.63 20.56 0.40
N SER A 236 -1.52 21.25 1.54
CA SER A 236 -0.86 22.56 1.62
C SER A 236 0.56 22.52 1.08
N HIS A 237 1.31 21.49 1.44
CA HIS A 237 2.70 21.36 1.01
C HIS A 237 2.84 21.08 -0.49
N MET A 238 2.01 20.19 -1.04
CA MET A 238 2.00 19.89 -2.47
C MET A 238 1.67 21.11 -3.35
N LEU A 239 1.04 22.14 -2.78
CA LEU A 239 0.71 23.38 -3.48
C LEU A 239 1.86 24.39 -3.52
N VAL A 240 2.84 24.27 -2.62
CA VAL A 240 3.96 25.23 -2.51
C VAL A 240 5.31 24.65 -2.90
N VAL A 241 5.40 23.34 -3.10
CA VAL A 241 6.64 22.67 -3.53
C VAL A 241 6.66 22.53 -5.04
N ASP A 242 7.72 23.05 -5.65
CA ASP A 242 8.05 22.83 -7.05
C ASP A 242 8.87 21.55 -7.23
N ASP A 243 9.02 21.11 -8.48
CA ASP A 243 9.98 20.05 -8.82
C ASP A 243 11.36 20.63 -9.18
N GLU A 244 12.29 19.77 -9.60
CA GLU A 244 13.66 20.16 -9.97
C GLU A 244 13.73 21.13 -11.17
N ASN A 245 12.65 21.24 -11.94
CA ASN A 245 12.52 22.18 -13.04
C ASN A 245 11.76 23.45 -12.63
N SER A 246 11.59 23.67 -11.31
CA SER A 246 10.77 24.73 -10.73
C SER A 246 9.32 24.72 -11.21
N GLN A 247 8.77 23.53 -11.51
CA GLN A 247 7.37 23.37 -11.92
C GLN A 247 6.51 22.81 -10.79
N PHE A 248 5.51 23.60 -10.41
CA PHE A 248 4.44 23.16 -9.51
C PHE A 248 3.60 22.05 -10.15
N MET A 249 3.09 21.15 -9.32
CA MET A 249 2.20 20.12 -9.80
C MET A 249 0.84 20.69 -10.17
N ALA A 250 0.33 20.27 -11.33
CA ALA A 250 -1.03 20.64 -11.74
C ALA A 250 -2.07 20.11 -10.74
N GLU A 251 -3.18 20.82 -10.57
CA GLU A 251 -4.25 20.44 -9.62
C GLU A 251 -4.77 19.03 -9.85
N PHE A 252 -4.86 18.62 -11.12
CA PHE A 252 -5.22 17.26 -11.49
C PHE A 252 -4.23 16.22 -10.96
N GLY A 253 -2.92 16.49 -11.08
CA GLY A 253 -1.86 15.64 -10.55
C GLY A 253 -1.94 15.55 -9.03
N ILE A 254 -2.08 16.68 -8.34
CA ILE A 254 -2.28 16.73 -6.87
C ILE A 254 -3.49 15.89 -6.45
N ALA A 255 -4.64 16.08 -7.11
CA ALA A 255 -5.84 15.31 -6.80
C ALA A 255 -5.62 13.80 -7.01
N THR A 256 -5.03 13.38 -8.14
CA THR A 256 -4.74 11.96 -8.38
C THR A 256 -3.78 11.39 -7.32
N THR A 257 -2.70 12.11 -6.99
CA THR A 257 -1.75 11.67 -5.98
C THR A 257 -2.41 11.52 -4.62
N LEU A 258 -3.27 12.45 -4.21
CA LEU A 258 -3.99 12.36 -2.94
C LEU A 258 -4.94 11.16 -2.89
N VAL A 259 -5.62 10.81 -4.00
CA VAL A 259 -6.40 9.56 -4.07
C VAL A 259 -5.50 8.33 -3.89
N ALA A 260 -4.35 8.29 -4.56
CA ALA A 260 -3.39 7.20 -4.42
C ALA A 260 -2.84 7.08 -2.98
N LEU A 261 -2.56 8.21 -2.31
CA LEU A 261 -2.11 8.23 -0.92
C LEU A 261 -3.19 7.76 0.06
N LEU A 262 -4.45 8.19 -0.12
CA LEU A 262 -5.58 7.74 0.68
C LEU A 262 -5.84 6.24 0.51
N HIS A 263 -5.72 5.72 -0.72
CA HIS A 263 -5.81 4.30 -1.04
C HIS A 263 -4.67 3.49 -0.40
N GLY A 264 -3.42 3.82 -0.73
CA GLY A 264 -2.25 3.04 -0.31
C GLY A 264 -1.94 3.11 1.19
N GLY A 265 -2.18 4.27 1.82
CA GLY A 265 -1.88 4.49 3.24
C GLY A 265 -2.86 3.82 4.21
N THR A 266 -4.10 3.53 3.77
CA THR A 266 -5.15 3.03 4.67
C THR A 266 -5.18 1.51 4.72
N HIS A 267 -5.28 0.84 3.56
CA HIS A 267 -5.55 -0.61 3.53
C HIS A 267 -4.39 -1.46 4.08
N THR A 268 -3.15 -1.07 3.76
CA THR A 268 -1.93 -1.76 4.24
C THR A 268 -1.79 -1.65 5.76
N LEU A 269 -2.05 -0.46 6.31
CA LEU A 269 -2.03 -0.20 7.75
C LEU A 269 -3.13 -0.97 8.48
N ASN A 270 -4.33 -1.07 7.90
CA ASN A 270 -5.44 -1.83 8.47
C ASN A 270 -5.11 -3.31 8.61
N ALA A 271 -4.53 -3.90 7.56
CA ALA A 271 -4.09 -5.29 7.58
C ALA A 271 -3.05 -5.50 8.68
N ALA A 272 -2.01 -4.66 8.75
CA ALA A 272 -0.97 -4.76 9.75
C ALA A 272 -1.53 -4.68 11.18
N LEU A 273 -2.35 -3.69 11.49
CA LEU A 273 -2.97 -3.51 12.81
C LEU A 273 -3.90 -4.67 13.18
N THR A 274 -4.69 -5.16 12.21
CA THR A 274 -5.57 -6.32 12.43
C THR A 274 -4.76 -7.58 12.75
N PHE A 275 -3.68 -7.83 12.01
CA PHE A 275 -2.80 -8.97 12.28
C PHE A 275 -2.09 -8.84 13.63
N ILE A 276 -1.62 -7.64 13.99
CA ILE A 276 -1.02 -7.41 15.31
C ILE A 276 -2.01 -7.78 16.42
N MET A 277 -3.25 -7.28 16.34
CA MET A 277 -4.28 -7.60 17.33
C MET A 277 -4.60 -9.10 17.39
N MET A 278 -4.70 -9.75 16.22
CA MET A 278 -4.91 -11.20 16.13
C MET A 278 -3.76 -11.98 16.79
N TYR A 279 -2.51 -11.68 16.44
CA TYR A 279 -1.35 -12.37 17.02
C TYR A 279 -1.18 -12.12 18.51
N LEU A 280 -1.47 -10.91 19.00
CA LEU A 280 -1.45 -10.64 20.44
C LEU A 280 -2.54 -11.43 21.19
N ALA A 281 -3.71 -11.63 20.57
CA ALA A 281 -4.77 -12.45 21.16
C ALA A 281 -4.45 -13.95 21.14
N GLU A 282 -3.80 -14.44 20.08
CA GLU A 282 -3.46 -15.87 19.91
C GLU A 282 -2.17 -16.30 20.59
N LEU A 283 -1.27 -15.36 20.94
CA LEU A 283 0.06 -15.63 21.52
C LEU A 283 0.22 -14.93 22.89
N PRO A 284 -0.28 -15.53 24.00
CA PRO A 284 -0.24 -14.92 25.32
C PRO A 284 1.16 -14.52 25.80
N ASP A 285 2.18 -15.33 25.53
CA ASP A 285 3.57 -15.01 25.91
C ASP A 285 4.05 -13.69 25.28
N VAL A 286 3.67 -13.46 24.03
CA VAL A 286 4.02 -12.25 23.28
C VAL A 286 3.26 -11.05 23.85
N TYR A 287 1.97 -11.24 24.12
CA TYR A 287 1.15 -10.22 24.76
C TYR A 287 1.72 -9.80 26.12
N HIS A 288 2.08 -10.76 26.98
CA HIS A 288 2.66 -10.48 28.29
C HIS A 288 4.00 -9.75 28.19
N GLU A 289 4.85 -10.11 27.22
CA GLU A 289 6.12 -9.41 27.02
C GLU A 289 5.91 -7.98 26.52
N VAL A 290 4.97 -7.76 25.59
CA VAL A 290 4.59 -6.40 25.15
C VAL A 290 4.05 -5.57 26.32
N LEU A 291 3.18 -6.16 27.15
CA LEU A 291 2.64 -5.50 28.34
C LEU A 291 3.74 -5.18 29.36
N ARG A 292 4.68 -6.10 29.59
CA ARG A 292 5.82 -5.89 30.49
C ARG A 292 6.70 -4.74 29.99
N VAL A 293 6.95 -4.65 28.68
CA VAL A 293 7.69 -3.53 28.09
C VAL A 293 6.92 -2.23 28.27
N ASP A 294 5.61 -2.23 28.04
CA ASP A 294 4.76 -1.04 28.15
C ASP A 294 4.61 -0.53 29.59
N GLN A 295 4.42 -1.41 30.57
CA GLN A 295 4.35 -1.04 32.00
C GLN A 295 5.66 -0.49 32.54
N ASN A 296 6.81 -0.92 31.99
CA ASN A 296 8.10 -0.33 32.32
C ASN A 296 8.36 1.02 31.60
N ARG A 297 7.41 1.54 30.79
CA ARG A 297 7.51 2.84 30.11
C ARG A 297 7.17 4.05 30.99
N ASP A 298 6.76 3.87 32.24
CA ASP A 298 6.66 5.00 33.19
C ASP A 298 8.00 5.75 33.39
N LEU A 299 9.10 5.24 32.81
CA LEU A 299 10.43 5.85 32.75
C LEU A 299 10.78 6.53 31.40
N ILE A 300 9.93 6.49 30.37
CA ILE A 300 10.23 7.02 29.01
C ILE A 300 9.04 7.82 28.46
N PRO A 301 9.15 9.14 28.24
CA PRO A 301 8.06 9.97 27.74
C PRO A 301 7.48 9.50 26.38
N VAL A 302 6.15 9.60 26.24
CA VAL A 302 5.44 9.42 24.97
C VAL A 302 6.02 10.38 23.93
N GLY A 303 6.60 9.84 22.85
CA GLY A 303 7.27 10.63 21.79
C GLY A 303 8.69 10.17 21.45
N GLN A 304 9.33 9.36 22.29
CA GLN A 304 10.68 8.85 21.99
C GLN A 304 10.64 7.59 21.09
N TYR A 305 11.29 7.67 19.92
CA TYR A 305 11.48 6.59 18.93
C TYR A 305 11.86 5.22 19.51
N SER A 306 12.62 5.21 20.61
CA SER A 306 13.07 4.02 21.32
C SER A 306 11.89 3.12 21.78
N SER A 307 10.79 3.73 22.21
CA SER A 307 9.61 2.99 22.71
C SER A 307 8.89 2.25 21.58
N MET A 308 8.66 2.89 20.43
CA MET A 308 8.05 2.29 19.24
C MET A 308 8.96 1.26 18.57
N LEU A 309 10.27 1.51 18.50
CA LEU A 309 11.23 0.54 17.99
C LEU A 309 11.25 -0.74 18.83
N SER A 310 11.11 -0.64 20.14
CA SER A 310 11.14 -1.81 21.03
C SER A 310 9.94 -2.73 20.80
N VAL A 311 8.72 -2.16 20.75
CA VAL A 311 7.48 -2.92 20.47
C VAL A 311 7.49 -3.46 19.04
N TYR A 312 7.90 -2.64 18.06
CA TYR A 312 8.06 -3.06 16.67
C TYR A 312 9.08 -4.20 16.54
N THR A 313 10.20 -4.15 17.25
CA THR A 313 11.24 -5.18 17.24
C THR A 313 10.73 -6.49 17.83
N VAL A 314 9.95 -6.45 18.93
CA VAL A 314 9.34 -7.64 19.53
C VAL A 314 8.34 -8.28 18.56
N ILE A 315 7.42 -7.47 18.01
CA ILE A 315 6.40 -7.92 17.06
C ILE A 315 7.06 -8.48 15.79
N THR A 316 8.03 -7.78 15.20
CA THR A 316 8.68 -8.23 13.96
C THR A 316 9.57 -9.45 14.15
N LYS A 317 10.34 -9.53 15.24
CA LYS A 317 11.13 -10.74 15.55
C LYS A 317 10.22 -11.95 15.72
N GLN A 318 9.06 -11.77 16.34
CA GLN A 318 8.13 -12.86 16.57
C GLN A 318 7.31 -13.23 15.31
N ILE A 319 6.89 -12.26 14.50
CA ILE A 319 6.33 -12.53 13.16
C ILE A 319 7.35 -13.27 12.31
N GLN A 320 8.63 -12.88 12.34
CA GLN A 320 9.70 -13.60 11.65
C GLN A 320 9.92 -15.01 12.23
N ARG A 321 9.73 -15.22 13.53
CA ARG A 321 9.80 -16.54 14.17
C ARG A 321 8.64 -17.44 13.74
N GLN A 322 7.41 -16.94 13.78
CA GLN A 322 6.19 -17.64 13.35
C GLN A 322 6.20 -17.91 11.83
N THR A 323 6.70 -16.98 11.01
CA THR A 323 6.90 -17.21 9.57
C THR A 323 7.92 -18.32 9.29
N ARG A 324 8.86 -18.58 10.22
CA ARG A 324 9.76 -19.74 10.16
C ARG A 324 9.08 -21.02 10.67
N GLU A 325 8.23 -20.93 11.68
CA GLU A 325 7.51 -22.08 12.27
C GLU A 325 6.37 -22.59 11.35
N ILE A 326 5.63 -21.71 10.67
CA ILE A 326 4.65 -22.04 9.62
C ILE A 326 5.34 -22.73 8.41
N LYS A 327 6.66 -22.55 8.26
CA LYS A 327 7.50 -23.22 7.24
C LYS A 327 8.06 -24.58 7.67
N THR A 328 7.73 -25.07 8.87
CA THR A 328 8.07 -26.43 9.31
C THR A 328 6.81 -27.28 9.40
N PRO A 329 6.41 -28.00 8.33
CA PRO A 329 5.70 -29.25 8.53
C PRO A 329 6.69 -30.26 9.11
N LEU A 330 6.21 -31.09 10.03
CA LEU A 330 6.89 -32.31 10.49
C LEU A 330 7.38 -33.13 9.28
N SER A 331 8.65 -33.01 8.93
CA SER A 331 9.38 -34.00 8.15
C SER A 331 10.80 -34.12 8.70
N HIS A 332 10.96 -35.03 9.65
CA HIS A 332 12.26 -35.67 9.80
C HIS A 332 12.58 -36.44 8.50
N SER A 333 13.84 -36.30 8.07
CA SER A 333 14.55 -37.01 7.02
C SER A 333 14.64 -36.34 5.64
N LEU A 334 15.92 -36.12 5.27
CA LEU A 334 16.51 -35.94 3.94
C LEU A 334 16.61 -34.51 3.36
N THR A 335 17.71 -33.87 3.77
CA THR A 335 18.68 -33.11 2.96
C THR A 335 18.18 -32.07 1.93
N GLY A 336 18.41 -30.79 2.27
CA GLY A 336 19.09 -29.87 1.35
C GLY A 336 18.23 -29.06 0.38
N SER A 337 17.60 -27.99 0.84
CA SER A 337 17.75 -26.62 0.29
C SER A 337 16.69 -25.69 0.91
N LYS A 338 17.15 -24.63 1.57
CA LYS A 338 16.28 -23.64 2.23
C LYS A 338 15.67 -22.71 1.18
N SER A 339 14.46 -23.04 0.72
CA SER A 339 13.61 -22.18 -0.11
C SER A 339 12.97 -21.08 0.77
N ARG A 340 13.44 -19.84 0.63
CA ARG A 340 12.78 -18.65 1.19
C ARG A 340 11.80 -18.11 0.14
N SER A 341 10.53 -18.51 0.22
CA SER A 341 9.44 -17.79 -0.46
C SER A 341 9.00 -16.61 0.42
N GLU A 342 9.28 -15.40 -0.06
CA GLU A 342 8.56 -14.18 0.29
C GLU A 342 7.86 -13.74 -0.99
N ALA A 343 6.59 -14.14 -1.15
CA ALA A 343 5.74 -13.58 -2.17
C ALA A 343 5.22 -12.24 -1.62
N GLN A 344 5.89 -11.15 -2.01
CA GLN A 344 5.38 -9.81 -1.73
C GLN A 344 4.29 -9.47 -2.74
N TRP A 345 3.19 -9.03 -2.18
CA TRP A 345 2.02 -8.52 -2.85
C TRP A 345 2.36 -7.23 -3.60
N LEU A 346 1.83 -7.10 -4.81
CA LEU A 346 1.86 -5.84 -5.56
C LEU A 346 1.31 -4.74 -4.65
N ALA A 347 2.18 -3.79 -4.31
CA ALA A 347 1.85 -2.55 -3.63
C ALA A 347 1.03 -1.62 -4.53
#